data_AF-A0A4R2N1M3-F1
#
_entry.id   AF-A0A4R2N1M3-F1
#
_cell.length_a   1.000
_cell.length_b   1.000
_cell.length_c   1.000
_cell.angle_alpha   90.00
_cell.angle_beta   90.00
_cell.angle_gamma   90.00
#
_symmetry.space_group_name_H-M   'P 1'
#
loop_
_entity.id
_entity.type
_entity.pdbx_description
1 polymer ?
#
loop_
_entity_poly.entity_id
_entity_poly.type
_entity_poly.pdbx_seq_one_letter_code
_entity_poly.pdbx_strand_id
1 'polypeptide(L)'
;MLIRLSLYTLLLCLVPLFTLTIGWHWQENMSLTRFDYLLYLITETGSVPYAIITCGFFALIYFVSISNKKQAILVIITMAFSVVLTQGIKSGLKTVFAEPRPFISAISEHSNMMTEYFYDQSKEKRANIVQHYYHSVNFDNVPSWLVEHRAKETGYSFPSGHTIFAVTWLLLATGFSKILGRENPKLKWITAFISIWAILMLVSRLRLGMHYPIDLLTSTIIAWLVHIGLFYCIIHFTSIRNKYLNKI
;
A
#
# COMPACT_ATOMS: atom_id res chain seq x y z
N MET A 1 -7.97 -18.33 -11.62
CA MET A 1 -7.16 -17.17 -11.21
C MET A 1 -8.01 -16.18 -10.45
N LEU A 2 -9.08 -15.67 -11.08
CA LEU A 2 -10.03 -14.69 -10.53
C LEU A 2 -10.49 -14.97 -9.09
N ILE A 3 -10.98 -16.19 -8.79
CA ILE A 3 -11.47 -16.55 -7.44
C ILE A 3 -10.41 -16.30 -6.37
N ARG A 4 -9.16 -16.76 -6.59
CA ARG A 4 -8.10 -16.59 -5.58
C ARG A 4 -7.70 -15.13 -5.39
N LEU A 5 -7.53 -14.38 -6.47
CA LEU A 5 -7.24 -12.95 -6.37
C LEU A 5 -8.35 -12.21 -5.62
N SER A 6 -9.61 -12.56 -5.89
CA SER A 6 -10.77 -11.94 -5.24
C SER A 6 -10.87 -12.30 -3.75
N LEU A 7 -10.52 -13.53 -3.36
CA LEU A 7 -10.50 -13.93 -1.94
C LEU A 7 -9.45 -13.15 -1.12
N TYR A 8 -8.23 -13.00 -1.65
CA TYR A 8 -7.20 -12.19 -0.98
C TYR A 8 -7.50 -10.69 -1.02
N THR A 9 -8.20 -10.22 -2.05
CA THR A 9 -8.72 -8.85 -2.08
C THR A 9 -9.77 -8.65 -1.00
N LEU A 10 -10.73 -9.58 -0.88
CA LEU A 10 -11.74 -9.56 0.18
C LEU A 10 -11.09 -9.55 1.56
N LEU A 11 -10.07 -10.40 1.79
CA LEU A 11 -9.29 -10.41 3.04
C LEU A 11 -8.74 -9.02 3.39
N LEU A 12 -8.17 -8.29 2.43
CA LEU A 12 -7.67 -6.93 2.68
C LEU A 12 -8.81 -5.92 2.85
N CYS A 13 -9.92 -6.06 2.11
CA CYS A 13 -11.11 -5.23 2.27
C CYS A 13 -11.76 -5.39 3.65
N LEU A 14 -11.56 -6.51 4.35
CA LEU A 14 -12.07 -6.67 5.73
C LEU A 14 -11.55 -5.57 6.66
N VAL A 15 -10.33 -5.05 6.46
CA VAL A 15 -9.78 -3.97 7.32
C VAL A 15 -10.61 -2.69 7.20
N PRO A 16 -10.76 -2.05 6.02
CA PRO A 16 -11.58 -0.85 5.89
C PRO A 16 -13.08 -1.11 6.09
N LEU A 17 -13.61 -2.28 5.70
CA LEU A 17 -15.01 -2.60 5.92
C LEU A 17 -15.31 -2.71 7.42
N PHE A 18 -14.46 -3.40 8.17
CA PHE A 18 -14.61 -3.50 9.62
C PHE A 18 -14.59 -2.12 10.28
N THR A 19 -13.62 -1.27 9.94
CA THR A 19 -13.52 0.08 10.55
C THR A 19 -14.71 0.98 10.19
N LEU A 20 -15.23 0.88 8.95
CA LEU A 20 -16.47 1.55 8.56
C LEU A 20 -17.68 1.05 9.36
N THR A 21 -17.82 -0.27 9.52
CA THR A 21 -18.98 -0.86 10.21
C THR A 21 -19.08 -0.49 11.68
N ILE A 22 -17.93 -0.33 12.36
CA ILE A 22 -17.91 0.06 13.78
C ILE A 22 -17.90 1.59 13.97
N GLY A 23 -17.97 2.38 12.89
CA GLY A 23 -17.90 3.84 12.95
C GLY A 23 -16.57 4.34 13.53
N TRP A 24 -15.46 3.64 13.27
CA TRP A 24 -14.16 4.05 13.78
C TRP A 24 -13.64 5.26 13.02
N HIS A 25 -13.20 6.27 13.77
CA HIS A 25 -12.55 7.46 13.24
C HIS A 25 -11.21 7.68 13.96
N TRP A 26 -10.23 8.19 13.23
CA TRP A 26 -8.95 8.55 13.82
C TRP A 26 -9.11 9.77 14.75
N GLN A 27 -8.41 9.77 15.88
CA GLN A 27 -8.44 10.82 16.90
C GLN A 27 -7.00 11.25 17.23
N GLU A 28 -6.79 12.56 17.45
CA GLU A 28 -5.45 13.11 17.71
C GLU A 28 -4.86 12.65 19.05
N ASN A 29 -5.70 12.61 20.09
CA ASN A 29 -5.32 12.32 21.49
C ASN A 29 -5.25 10.81 21.81
N MET A 30 -5.18 9.96 20.78
CA MET A 30 -5.17 8.52 20.93
C MET A 30 -3.86 8.07 21.60
N SER A 31 -3.95 7.30 22.68
CA SER A 31 -2.76 6.81 23.37
C SER A 31 -1.91 5.93 22.46
N LEU A 32 -0.64 6.30 22.30
CA LEU A 32 0.33 5.58 21.48
C LEU A 32 1.03 4.51 22.32
N THR A 33 1.19 3.35 21.70
CA THR A 33 1.78 2.15 22.29
C THR A 33 3.01 1.72 21.50
N ARG A 34 3.75 0.74 22.00
CA ARG A 34 4.87 0.13 21.24
C ARG A 34 4.40 -0.50 19.92
N PHE A 35 3.14 -0.90 19.84
CA PHE A 35 2.57 -1.45 18.61
C PHE A 35 2.46 -0.38 17.51
N ASP A 36 2.21 0.88 17.88
CA ASP A 36 2.16 1.99 16.92
C ASP A 36 3.52 2.26 16.27
N TYR A 37 4.60 2.09 17.03
CA TYR A 37 5.95 2.15 16.47
C TYR A 37 6.22 0.99 15.49
N LEU A 38 5.72 -0.21 15.77
CA LEU A 38 5.80 -1.32 14.81
C LEU A 38 5.02 -1.01 13.53
N LEU A 39 3.81 -0.45 13.66
CA LEU A 39 3.02 0.00 12.50
C LEU A 39 3.74 1.10 11.71
N TYR A 40 4.48 1.98 12.39
CA TYR A 40 5.37 2.95 11.74
C TYR A 40 6.49 2.26 10.95
N LEU A 41 7.18 1.29 11.53
CA LEU A 41 8.20 0.52 10.80
C LEU A 41 7.61 -0.17 9.58
N ILE A 42 6.41 -0.75 9.70
CA ILE A 42 5.68 -1.33 8.57
C ILE A 42 5.37 -0.26 7.53
N THR A 43 4.88 0.92 7.90
CA THR A 43 4.58 1.97 6.91
C THR A 43 5.84 2.44 6.20
N GLU A 44 6.98 2.51 6.89
CA GLU A 44 8.24 2.90 6.26
C GLU A 44 8.69 1.89 5.21
N THR A 45 8.39 0.58 5.35
CA THR A 45 8.66 -0.40 4.28
C THR A 45 7.93 -0.12 2.95
N GLY A 46 6.91 0.76 2.95
CA GLY A 46 6.22 1.27 1.76
C GLY A 46 6.57 2.71 1.40
N SER A 47 7.43 3.39 2.18
CA SER A 47 7.90 4.76 1.97
C SER A 47 9.28 4.78 1.29
N VAL A 48 9.54 5.77 0.43
CA VAL A 48 10.89 5.98 -0.16
C VAL A 48 11.85 6.52 0.92
N PRO A 49 13.08 5.98 1.07
CA PRO A 49 13.74 5.02 0.17
C PRO A 49 13.51 3.52 0.46
N TYR A 50 13.01 3.16 1.64
CA TYR A 50 12.87 1.77 2.08
C TYR A 50 11.96 0.91 1.20
N ALA A 51 10.99 1.49 0.49
CA ALA A 51 10.19 0.79 -0.51
C ALA A 51 11.04 0.12 -1.60
N ILE A 52 12.17 0.73 -1.99
CA ILE A 52 13.12 0.15 -2.95
C ILE A 52 13.78 -1.10 -2.34
N ILE A 53 14.11 -1.06 -1.05
CA ILE A 53 14.66 -2.20 -0.30
C ILE A 53 13.62 -3.32 -0.22
N THR A 54 12.35 -3.01 0.07
CA THR A 54 11.25 -3.99 0.07
C THR A 54 11.08 -4.65 -1.29
N CYS A 55 11.13 -3.88 -2.39
CA CYS A 55 11.11 -4.44 -3.74
C CYS A 55 12.29 -5.38 -4.00
N GLY A 56 13.51 -4.99 -3.62
CA GLY A 56 14.70 -5.83 -3.75
C GLY A 56 14.62 -7.11 -2.92
N PHE A 57 14.12 -7.01 -1.69
CA PHE A 57 13.92 -8.14 -0.78
C PHE A 57 12.92 -9.15 -1.37
N PHE A 58 11.76 -8.69 -1.84
CA PHE A 58 10.80 -9.59 -2.49
C PHE A 58 11.35 -10.17 -3.79
N ALA A 59 12.03 -9.39 -4.63
CA ALA A 59 12.67 -9.91 -5.83
C ALA A 59 13.68 -11.01 -5.50
N LEU A 60 14.51 -10.84 -4.47
CA LEU A 60 15.48 -11.83 -4.01
C LEU A 60 14.78 -13.10 -3.49
N ILE A 61 13.73 -12.96 -2.68
CA ILE A 61 12.94 -14.10 -2.18
C ILE A 61 12.40 -14.93 -3.35
N TYR A 62 11.83 -14.28 -4.38
CA TYR A 62 11.32 -14.98 -5.55
C TYR A 62 12.44 -15.60 -6.40
N PHE A 63 13.57 -14.91 -6.56
CA PHE A 63 14.73 -15.42 -7.29
C PHE A 63 15.30 -16.69 -6.65
N VAL A 64 15.42 -16.72 -5.33
CA VAL A 64 15.93 -17.89 -4.58
C VAL A 64 14.89 -19.01 -4.57
N SER A 65 13.60 -18.69 -4.42
CA SER A 65 12.55 -19.69 -4.26
C SER A 65 12.21 -20.42 -5.55
N ILE A 66 12.35 -19.80 -6.72
CA ILE A 66 12.05 -20.42 -8.01
C ILE A 66 13.31 -21.12 -8.56
N SER A 67 13.19 -22.42 -8.83
CA SER A 67 14.30 -23.24 -9.34
C SER A 67 14.74 -22.82 -10.75
N ASN A 68 13.78 -22.63 -11.66
CA ASN A 68 14.06 -22.18 -13.03
C ASN A 68 14.35 -20.66 -13.06
N LYS A 69 15.63 -20.29 -13.25
CA LYS A 69 16.06 -18.88 -13.19
C LYS A 69 15.51 -18.00 -14.31
N LYS A 70 15.24 -18.55 -15.50
CA LYS A 70 14.58 -17.80 -16.58
C LYS A 70 13.14 -17.43 -16.18
N GLN A 71 12.41 -18.38 -15.57
CA GLN A 71 11.08 -18.10 -15.04
C GLN A 71 11.13 -17.11 -13.87
N ALA A 72 12.11 -17.24 -12.97
CA ALA A 72 12.28 -16.33 -11.85
C ALA A 72 12.50 -14.88 -12.31
N ILE A 73 13.38 -14.68 -13.29
CA ILE A 73 13.64 -13.36 -13.89
C ILE A 73 12.37 -12.79 -14.53
N LEU A 74 11.62 -13.60 -15.29
CA LEU A 74 10.36 -13.16 -15.89
C LEU A 74 9.32 -12.73 -14.84
N VAL A 75 9.21 -13.48 -13.74
CA VAL A 75 8.35 -13.13 -12.60
C VAL A 75 8.77 -11.78 -12.01
N ILE A 76 10.07 -11.58 -11.77
CA ILE A 76 10.59 -10.33 -11.19
C ILE A 76 10.37 -9.14 -12.13
N ILE A 77 10.59 -9.29 -13.44
CA ILE A 77 10.30 -8.25 -14.43
C ILE A 77 8.80 -7.89 -14.40
N THR A 78 7.92 -8.90 -14.32
CA THR A 78 6.48 -8.68 -14.24
C THR A 78 6.09 -7.96 -12.95
N MET A 79 6.72 -8.30 -11.82
CA MET A 79 6.51 -7.63 -10.55
C MET A 79 6.94 -6.16 -10.60
N ALA A 80 8.15 -5.90 -11.12
CA ALA A 80 8.66 -4.54 -11.30
C ALA A 80 7.74 -3.71 -12.20
N PHE A 81 7.32 -4.27 -13.35
CA PHE A 81 6.36 -3.63 -14.24
C PHE A 81 5.03 -3.31 -13.54
N SER A 82 4.46 -4.27 -12.80
CA SER A 82 3.19 -4.06 -12.09
C SER A 82 3.30 -2.97 -11.02
N VAL A 83 4.39 -2.94 -10.25
CA VAL A 83 4.63 -1.88 -9.25
C VAL A 83 4.75 -0.51 -9.92
N VAL A 84 5.50 -0.39 -11.02
CA VAL A 84 5.61 0.87 -11.77
C VAL A 84 4.25 1.31 -12.30
N LEU A 85 3.49 0.38 -12.90
CA LEU A 85 2.16 0.65 -13.44
C LEU A 85 1.20 1.17 -12.36
N THR A 86 1.12 0.50 -11.21
CA THR A 86 0.18 0.89 -10.15
C THR A 86 0.58 2.19 -9.46
N GLN A 87 1.89 2.49 -9.32
CA GLN A 87 2.36 3.79 -8.83
C GLN A 87 2.08 4.92 -9.84
N GLY A 88 2.15 4.64 -11.13
CA GLY A 88 1.74 5.56 -12.19
C GLY A 88 0.24 5.91 -12.10
N ILE A 89 -0.62 4.89 -12.02
CA ILE A 89 -2.08 5.07 -11.85
C ILE A 89 -2.38 5.90 -10.61
N LYS A 90 -1.77 5.56 -9.47
CA LYS A 90 -1.91 6.33 -8.23
C LYS A 90 -1.52 7.80 -8.40
N SER A 91 -0.42 8.07 -9.10
CA SER A 91 0.06 9.45 -9.28
C SER A 91 -0.88 10.27 -10.16
N GLY A 92 -1.49 9.66 -11.19
CA GLY A 92 -2.54 10.29 -11.99
C GLY A 92 -3.83 10.54 -11.20
N LEU A 93 -4.27 9.57 -10.38
CA LEU A 93 -5.48 9.77 -9.56
C LEU A 93 -5.31 10.87 -8.51
N LYS A 94 -4.10 11.05 -7.96
CA LYS A 94 -3.82 12.12 -6.99
C LYS A 94 -4.00 13.53 -7.53
N THR A 95 -4.02 13.73 -8.84
CA THR A 95 -4.26 15.07 -9.42
C THR A 95 -5.75 15.39 -9.57
N VAL A 96 -6.63 14.41 -9.37
CA VAL A 96 -8.08 14.56 -9.58
C VAL A 96 -8.82 14.77 -8.26
N PHE A 97 -8.30 14.26 -7.15
CA PHE A 97 -8.97 14.28 -5.84
C PHE A 97 -8.21 15.15 -4.83
N ALA A 98 -8.91 16.12 -4.26
CA ALA A 98 -8.39 17.09 -3.29
C ALA A 98 -8.97 16.84 -1.89
N GLU A 99 -8.82 15.61 -1.37
CA GLU A 99 -9.32 15.27 -0.02
C GLU A 99 -8.21 15.45 1.03
N PRO A 100 -8.43 16.24 2.10
CA PRO A 100 -7.47 16.41 3.18
C PRO A 100 -7.22 15.09 3.91
N ARG A 101 -6.03 14.91 4.50
CA ARG A 101 -5.78 13.74 5.36
C ARG A 101 -6.42 13.92 6.74
N PRO A 102 -6.76 12.83 7.46
CA PRO A 102 -7.33 12.93 8.80
C PRO A 102 -6.53 13.84 9.75
N PHE A 103 -5.21 13.70 9.80
CA PHE A 103 -4.37 14.54 10.66
C PHE A 103 -4.30 16.01 10.21
N ILE A 104 -4.51 16.30 8.92
CA ILE A 104 -4.55 17.67 8.39
C ILE A 104 -5.86 18.35 8.72
N SER A 105 -6.99 17.63 8.57
CA SER A 105 -8.30 18.14 8.99
C SER A 105 -8.30 18.49 10.47
N ALA A 106 -7.64 17.67 11.28
CA ALA A 106 -7.55 17.87 12.71
C ALA A 106 -6.65 19.08 13.10
N ILE A 107 -5.52 19.28 12.40
CA ILE A 107 -4.71 20.52 12.49
C ILE A 107 -5.51 21.77 12.10
N SER A 108 -6.29 21.65 11.02
CA SER A 108 -7.12 22.72 10.47
C SER A 108 -8.19 23.17 11.49
N GLU A 109 -8.87 22.22 12.13
CA GLU A 109 -9.85 22.47 13.19
C GLU A 109 -9.21 23.14 14.42
N HIS A 110 -8.08 22.62 14.92
CA HIS A 110 -7.42 23.19 16.11
C HIS A 110 -6.80 24.57 15.86
N SER A 111 -6.27 24.81 14.65
CA SER A 111 -5.56 26.05 14.31
C SER A 111 -6.47 27.11 13.70
N ASN A 112 -7.77 26.85 13.55
CA ASN A 112 -8.72 27.67 12.77
C ASN A 112 -8.17 28.04 11.38
N MET A 113 -7.45 27.11 10.74
CA MET A 113 -6.81 27.30 9.44
C MET A 113 -7.59 26.54 8.37
N MET A 114 -7.91 27.18 7.26
CA MET A 114 -8.57 26.49 6.13
C MET A 114 -7.65 25.43 5.51
N THR A 115 -8.19 24.26 5.17
CA THR A 115 -7.43 23.19 4.50
C THR A 115 -6.87 23.63 3.15
N GLU A 116 -7.59 24.48 2.44
CA GLU A 116 -7.19 25.05 1.14
C GLU A 116 -5.91 25.86 1.29
N TYR A 117 -5.83 26.70 2.34
CA TYR A 117 -4.61 27.47 2.62
C TYR A 117 -3.41 26.56 2.85
N PHE A 118 -3.59 25.44 3.57
CA PHE A 118 -2.53 24.47 3.78
C PHE A 118 -2.06 23.86 2.45
N TYR A 119 -2.99 23.43 1.59
CA TYR A 119 -2.65 22.78 0.31
C TYR A 119 -2.11 23.73 -0.77
N ASP A 120 -2.39 25.02 -0.68
CA ASP A 120 -1.79 26.07 -1.51
C ASP A 120 -0.31 26.32 -1.18
N GLN A 121 0.16 25.87 -0.01
CA GLN A 121 1.57 26.00 0.36
C GLN A 121 2.48 24.97 -0.33
N SER A 122 3.75 25.34 -0.48
CA SER A 122 4.80 24.43 -0.93
C SER A 122 4.90 23.21 0.02
N LYS A 123 5.40 22.08 -0.50
CA LYS A 123 5.57 20.85 0.28
C LYS A 123 6.41 21.08 1.54
N GLU A 124 7.45 21.92 1.44
CA GLU A 124 8.32 22.29 2.56
C GLU A 124 7.57 23.12 3.61
N LYS A 125 6.82 24.14 3.20
CA LYS A 125 5.99 24.94 4.11
C LYS A 125 4.94 24.09 4.83
N ARG A 126 4.29 23.17 4.10
CA ARG A 126 3.35 22.20 4.70
C ARG A 126 4.02 21.34 5.77
N ALA A 127 5.23 20.85 5.50
CA ALA A 127 5.99 20.07 6.47
C ALA A 127 6.29 20.90 7.74
N ASN A 128 6.69 22.16 7.57
CA ASN A 128 6.96 23.07 8.69
C ASN A 128 5.69 23.39 9.51
N ILE A 129 4.54 23.60 8.87
CA ILE A 129 3.26 23.79 9.56
C ILE A 129 2.96 22.58 10.46
N VAL A 130 3.11 21.36 9.93
CA VAL A 130 2.88 20.12 10.68
C VAL A 130 3.84 20.00 11.88
N GLN A 131 5.13 20.27 11.68
CA GLN A 131 6.12 20.24 12.76
C GLN A 131 5.82 21.28 13.84
N HIS A 132 5.52 22.52 13.43
CA HIS A 132 5.23 23.60 14.37
C HIS A 132 3.96 23.33 15.18
N TYR A 133 2.92 22.78 14.56
CA TYR A 133 1.70 22.37 15.25
C TYR A 133 1.99 21.36 16.36
N TYR A 134 2.65 20.24 16.04
CA TYR A 134 2.93 19.19 17.04
C TYR A 134 3.97 19.60 18.10
N HIS A 135 4.78 20.64 17.85
CA HIS A 135 5.67 21.21 18.87
C HIS A 135 4.98 22.25 19.76
N SER A 136 3.96 22.96 19.27
CA SER A 136 3.29 24.06 19.98
C SER A 136 2.13 23.58 20.83
N VAL A 137 1.36 22.61 20.34
CA VAL A 137 0.32 21.96 21.13
C VAL A 137 1.01 20.93 22.00
N ASN A 138 1.06 21.20 23.30
CA ASN A 138 1.69 20.37 24.34
C ASN A 138 0.91 19.05 24.56
N PHE A 139 0.51 18.37 23.47
CA PHE A 139 -0.03 17.02 23.51
C PHE A 139 1.00 16.14 24.18
N ASP A 140 0.59 15.39 25.20
CA ASP A 140 1.43 14.41 25.90
C ASP A 140 2.18 13.54 24.88
N ASN A 141 3.46 13.90 24.65
CA ASN A 141 4.48 13.20 23.88
C ASN A 141 4.00 12.50 22.60
N VAL A 142 3.51 13.24 21.59
CA VAL A 142 3.51 12.70 20.21
C VAL A 142 4.98 12.45 19.81
N PRO A 143 5.38 11.20 19.53
CA PRO A 143 6.79 10.90 19.29
C PRO A 143 7.31 11.59 18.03
N SER A 144 8.58 12.01 18.06
CA SER A 144 9.23 12.68 16.93
C SER A 144 9.15 11.88 15.63
N TRP A 145 9.28 10.55 15.69
CA TRP A 145 9.16 9.68 14.52
C TRP A 145 7.80 9.80 13.81
N LEU A 146 6.72 10.05 14.55
CA LEU A 146 5.38 10.20 13.97
C LEU A 146 5.21 11.60 13.35
N VAL A 147 5.72 12.62 14.02
CA VAL A 147 5.71 14.00 13.53
C VAL A 147 6.50 14.10 12.22
N GLU A 148 7.70 13.51 12.18
CA GLU A 148 8.53 13.44 10.97
C GLU A 148 7.82 12.71 9.83
N HIS A 149 7.19 11.58 10.11
CA HIS A 149 6.42 10.84 9.11
C HIS A 149 5.26 11.67 8.54
N ARG A 150 4.48 12.35 9.40
CA ARG A 150 3.37 13.22 8.99
C ARG A 150 3.86 14.43 8.19
N ALA A 151 4.95 15.06 8.61
CA ALA A 151 5.56 16.20 7.91
C ALA A 151 6.09 15.81 6.52
N LYS A 152 6.54 14.57 6.33
CA LYS A 152 6.97 14.05 5.01
C LYS A 152 5.78 13.76 4.08
N GLU A 153 4.63 13.41 4.65
CA GLU A 153 3.45 12.88 3.97
C GLU A 153 2.27 13.88 3.90
N THR A 154 2.53 15.10 3.43
CA THR A 154 1.58 16.22 3.44
C THR A 154 0.69 16.36 2.19
N GLY A 155 0.78 15.43 1.25
CA GLY A 155 -0.11 15.41 0.07
C GLY A 155 -1.54 15.00 0.40
N TYR A 156 -2.49 15.20 -0.53
CA TYR A 156 -3.87 14.74 -0.40
C TYR A 156 -3.96 13.25 -0.04
N SER A 157 -5.04 12.88 0.64
CA SER A 157 -5.27 11.54 1.16
C SER A 157 -5.47 10.52 0.03
N PHE A 158 -6.38 10.81 -0.90
CA PHE A 158 -6.80 9.84 -1.90
C PHE A 158 -5.90 9.82 -3.16
N PRO A 159 -5.65 8.64 -3.77
CA PRO A 159 -5.74 7.31 -3.17
C PRO A 159 -4.50 6.99 -2.33
N SER A 160 -4.61 5.96 -1.48
CA SER A 160 -3.48 5.51 -0.66
C SER A 160 -2.45 4.72 -1.48
N GLY A 161 -1.25 5.29 -1.61
CA GLY A 161 -0.13 4.68 -2.34
C GLY A 161 0.47 3.47 -1.63
N HIS A 162 0.61 3.53 -0.30
CA HIS A 162 1.06 2.40 0.54
C HIS A 162 0.10 1.21 0.44
N THR A 163 -1.21 1.46 0.45
CA THR A 163 -2.23 0.42 0.26
C THR A 163 -2.13 -0.20 -1.13
N ILE A 164 -2.06 0.61 -2.20
CA ILE A 164 -1.90 0.10 -3.57
C ILE A 164 -0.63 -0.75 -3.69
N PHE A 165 0.49 -0.29 -3.09
CA PHE A 165 1.75 -1.03 -3.08
C PHE A 165 1.62 -2.39 -2.38
N ALA A 166 1.06 -2.41 -1.18
CA ALA A 166 0.89 -3.64 -0.42
C ALA A 166 -0.06 -4.64 -1.08
N VAL A 167 -1.21 -4.16 -1.58
CA VAL A 167 -2.19 -4.98 -2.31
C VAL A 167 -1.56 -5.53 -3.59
N THR A 168 -0.80 -4.71 -4.33
CA THR A 168 -0.07 -5.13 -5.55
C THR A 168 0.83 -6.33 -5.26
N TRP A 169 1.68 -6.24 -4.24
CA TRP A 169 2.55 -7.34 -3.85
C TRP A 169 1.80 -8.60 -3.44
N LEU A 170 0.70 -8.47 -2.68
CA LEU A 170 -0.12 -9.62 -2.30
C LEU A 170 -0.80 -10.29 -3.51
N LEU A 171 -1.31 -9.51 -4.46
CA LEU A 171 -1.96 -10.04 -5.65
C LEU A 171 -0.97 -10.68 -6.62
N LEU A 172 0.21 -10.09 -6.79
CA LEU A 172 1.34 -10.73 -7.49
C LEU A 172 1.70 -12.05 -6.82
N ALA A 173 1.84 -12.06 -5.49
CA ALA A 173 2.20 -13.25 -4.75
C ALA A 173 1.15 -14.36 -4.89
N THR A 174 -0.12 -14.00 -4.73
CA THR A 174 -1.26 -14.89 -4.90
C THR A 174 -1.32 -15.48 -6.32
N GLY A 175 -1.14 -14.64 -7.33
CA GLY A 175 -1.20 -15.06 -8.73
C GLY A 175 -0.05 -15.99 -9.11
N PHE A 176 1.19 -15.64 -8.77
CA PHE A 176 2.34 -16.50 -9.03
C PHE A 176 2.34 -17.77 -8.18
N SER A 177 1.86 -17.72 -6.94
CA SER A 177 1.61 -18.90 -6.11
C SER A 177 0.54 -19.81 -6.72
N LYS A 178 -0.48 -19.27 -7.39
CA LYS A 178 -1.46 -20.09 -8.13
C LYS A 178 -0.85 -20.75 -9.38
N ILE A 179 0.00 -20.04 -10.12
CA ILE A 179 0.60 -20.52 -11.37
C ILE A 179 1.71 -21.54 -11.08
N LEU A 180 2.62 -21.23 -10.16
CA LEU A 180 3.85 -22.00 -9.92
C LEU A 180 3.82 -22.79 -8.59
N GLY A 181 2.88 -22.50 -7.68
CA GLY A 181 2.91 -23.05 -6.32
C GLY A 181 2.38 -24.48 -6.16
N ARG A 182 1.94 -25.14 -7.25
CA ARG A 182 1.70 -26.60 -7.23
C ARG A 182 3.01 -27.37 -7.08
N GLU A 183 4.03 -26.95 -7.83
CA GLU A 183 5.36 -27.54 -7.84
C GLU A 183 6.28 -26.92 -6.77
N ASN A 184 5.88 -25.78 -6.20
CA ASN A 184 6.71 -25.03 -5.27
C ASN A 184 5.93 -24.56 -4.01
N PRO A 185 5.94 -25.33 -2.91
CA PRO A 185 5.24 -24.96 -1.69
C PRO A 185 5.78 -23.69 -1.02
N LYS A 186 7.04 -23.29 -1.29
CA LYS A 186 7.65 -22.06 -0.73
C LYS A 186 6.85 -20.81 -1.12
N LEU A 187 6.27 -20.79 -2.32
CA LEU A 187 5.46 -19.67 -2.79
C LEU A 187 4.16 -19.46 -1.99
N LYS A 188 3.63 -20.53 -1.36
CA LYS A 188 2.48 -20.43 -0.47
C LYS A 188 2.85 -19.73 0.84
N TRP A 189 4.00 -20.09 1.41
CA TRP A 189 4.54 -19.43 2.61
C TRP A 189 4.86 -17.96 2.36
N ILE A 190 5.45 -17.64 1.21
CA ILE A 190 5.70 -16.25 0.81
C ILE A 190 4.38 -15.47 0.68
N THR A 191 3.34 -16.08 0.09
CA THR A 191 2.01 -15.45 0.00
C THR A 191 1.45 -15.17 1.39
N ALA A 192 1.56 -16.12 2.33
CA ALA A 192 1.10 -15.93 3.70
C ALA A 192 1.86 -14.80 4.42
N PHE A 193 3.18 -14.76 4.30
CA PHE A 193 4.01 -13.68 4.83
C PHE A 193 3.60 -12.31 4.29
N ILE A 194 3.47 -12.19 2.97
CA ILE A 194 3.06 -10.93 2.32
C ILE A 194 1.63 -10.55 2.71
N SER A 195 0.74 -11.52 2.97
CA SER A 195 -0.63 -11.25 3.42
C SER A 195 -0.63 -10.55 4.78
N ILE A 196 0.15 -11.05 5.73
CA ILE A 196 0.27 -10.45 7.07
C ILE A 196 0.85 -9.04 6.96
N TRP A 197 1.94 -8.87 6.20
CA TRP A 197 2.54 -7.56 5.98
C TRP A 197 1.55 -6.57 5.33
N ALA A 198 0.77 -7.01 4.33
CA ALA A 198 -0.21 -6.15 3.67
C ALA A 198 -1.35 -5.74 4.61
N ILE A 199 -1.87 -6.66 5.43
CA ILE A 199 -2.89 -6.33 6.44
C ILE A 199 -2.34 -5.28 7.42
N LEU A 200 -1.12 -5.48 7.95
CA LEU A 200 -0.48 -4.54 8.85
C LEU A 200 -0.24 -3.17 8.20
N MET A 201 0.07 -3.14 6.90
CA MET A 201 0.18 -1.90 6.14
C MET A 201 -1.16 -1.15 6.10
N LEU A 202 -2.28 -1.83 5.81
CA LEU A 202 -3.61 -1.19 5.83
C LEU A 202 -3.95 -0.65 7.23
N VAL A 203 -3.69 -1.45 8.27
CA VAL A 203 -3.92 -1.03 9.66
C VAL A 203 -3.06 0.20 10.01
N SER A 204 -1.79 0.24 9.61
CA SER A 204 -0.92 1.39 9.90
C SER A 204 -1.42 2.68 9.26
N ARG A 205 -1.99 2.62 8.04
CA ARG A 205 -2.54 3.80 7.34
C ARG A 205 -3.70 4.44 8.09
N LEU A 206 -4.56 3.64 8.72
CA LEU A 206 -5.66 4.12 9.53
C LEU A 206 -5.15 4.62 10.89
N ARG A 207 -4.43 3.76 11.63
CA ARG A 207 -4.01 4.02 13.01
C ARG A 207 -3.10 5.25 13.14
N LEU A 208 -2.22 5.50 12.15
CA LEU A 208 -1.32 6.66 12.16
C LEU A 208 -1.99 7.97 11.68
N GLY A 209 -3.27 7.92 11.29
CA GLY A 209 -4.05 9.09 10.87
C GLY A 209 -3.79 9.53 9.44
N MET A 210 -3.33 8.61 8.58
CA MET A 210 -2.83 8.96 7.25
C MET A 210 -3.90 8.93 6.17
N HIS A 211 -4.94 8.12 6.34
CA HIS A 211 -6.01 7.91 5.37
C HIS A 211 -7.33 7.56 6.03
N TYR A 212 -8.43 7.79 5.32
CA TYR A 212 -9.75 7.30 5.69
C TYR A 212 -9.94 5.84 5.25
N PRO A 213 -10.85 5.07 5.88
CA PRO A 213 -11.16 3.70 5.45
C PRO A 213 -11.58 3.59 3.98
N ILE A 214 -12.30 4.59 3.45
CA ILE A 214 -12.74 4.60 2.05
C ILE A 214 -11.57 4.69 1.06
N ASP A 215 -10.49 5.41 1.42
CA ASP A 215 -9.26 5.48 0.63
C ASP A 215 -8.66 4.09 0.45
N LEU A 216 -8.62 3.32 1.55
CA LEU A 216 -8.05 1.98 1.56
C LEU A 216 -8.90 1.00 0.75
N LEU A 217 -10.22 1.05 0.91
CA LEU A 217 -11.15 0.22 0.17
C LEU A 217 -11.00 0.44 -1.34
N THR A 218 -11.02 1.71 -1.75
CA THR A 218 -10.94 2.08 -3.17
C THR A 218 -9.56 1.77 -3.75
N SER A 219 -8.47 2.07 -3.03
CA SER A 219 -7.11 1.66 -3.42
C SER A 219 -6.99 0.15 -3.62
N THR A 220 -7.62 -0.64 -2.75
CA THR A 220 -7.62 -2.12 -2.83
C THR A 220 -8.37 -2.60 -4.08
N ILE A 221 -9.53 -2.02 -4.37
CA ILE A 221 -10.33 -2.34 -5.57
C ILE A 221 -9.58 -1.95 -6.86
N ILE A 222 -8.95 -0.76 -6.90
CA ILE A 222 -8.14 -0.32 -8.05
C ILE A 222 -7.02 -1.33 -8.33
N ALA A 223 -6.26 -1.72 -7.30
CA ALA A 223 -5.18 -2.69 -7.46
C ALA A 223 -5.73 -4.06 -7.90
N TRP A 224 -6.88 -4.50 -7.38
CA TRP A 224 -7.52 -5.75 -7.80
C TRP A 224 -7.90 -5.76 -9.29
N LEU A 225 -8.53 -4.70 -9.80
CA LEU A 225 -8.89 -4.58 -11.22
C LEU A 225 -7.67 -4.65 -12.13
N VAL A 226 -6.59 -3.92 -11.77
CA VAL A 226 -5.32 -3.95 -12.51
C VAL A 226 -4.75 -5.37 -12.56
N HIS A 227 -4.77 -6.10 -11.44
CA HIS A 227 -4.19 -7.44 -11.38
C HIS A 227 -5.05 -8.52 -12.02
N ILE A 228 -6.37 -8.37 -12.07
CA ILE A 228 -7.24 -9.22 -12.89
C ILE A 228 -6.80 -9.09 -14.36
N GLY A 229 -6.68 -7.86 -14.87
CA GLY A 229 -6.24 -7.60 -16.24
C GLY A 229 -4.84 -8.17 -16.50
N LEU A 230 -3.89 -7.88 -15.61
CA LEU A 230 -2.51 -8.38 -15.72
C LEU A 230 -2.45 -9.91 -15.83
N PHE A 231 -3.08 -10.63 -14.91
CA PHE A 231 -3.03 -12.09 -14.91
C PHE A 231 -3.89 -12.72 -16.01
N TYR A 232 -4.96 -12.06 -16.46
CA TYR A 232 -5.69 -12.46 -17.66
C TYR A 232 -4.76 -12.44 -18.89
N CYS A 233 -4.05 -11.33 -19.10
CA CYS A 233 -3.07 -11.20 -20.18
C CYS A 233 -1.98 -12.28 -20.10
N ILE A 234 -1.36 -12.47 -18.92
CA ILE A 234 -0.29 -13.47 -18.73
C ILE A 234 -0.76 -14.88 -19.12
N ILE A 235 -1.94 -15.29 -18.64
CA ILE A 235 -2.47 -16.64 -18.91
C ILE A 235 -2.82 -16.79 -20.39
N HIS A 236 -3.46 -15.77 -20.98
CA HIS A 236 -3.87 -15.79 -22.38
C HIS A 236 -2.66 -15.87 -23.33
N PHE A 237 -1.65 -15.01 -23.13
CA PHE A 237 -0.41 -15.03 -23.93
C PHE A 237 0.35 -16.35 -23.79
N THR A 238 0.39 -16.93 -22.58
CA THR A 238 1.06 -18.23 -22.36
C THR A 238 0.32 -19.37 -23.07
N SER A 239 -1.01 -19.36 -23.03
CA SER A 239 -1.85 -20.35 -23.72
C SER A 239 -1.67 -20.30 -25.24
N ILE A 240 -1.66 -19.08 -25.81
CA ILE A 240 -1.38 -18.86 -27.23
C ILE A 240 0.00 -19.42 -27.60
N ARG A 241 1.05 -19.03 -26.88
CA ARG A 241 2.43 -19.47 -27.16
C ARG A 241 2.55 -21.00 -27.19
N ASN A 242 1.97 -21.69 -26.21
CA ASN A 242 2.04 -23.15 -26.14
C ASN A 242 1.28 -23.83 -27.31
N LYS A 243 0.17 -23.23 -27.77
CA LYS A 243 -0.58 -23.74 -28.93
C LYS A 243 0.21 -23.65 -30.24
N TYR A 244 1.02 -22.61 -30.42
CA TYR A 244 1.85 -22.43 -31.63
C TYR A 244 3.12 -23.29 -31.60
N LEU A 245 3.77 -23.44 -30.44
CA LEU A 245 4.98 -24.26 -30.31
C LEU A 245 4.70 -25.76 -30.43
N ASN A 246 3.52 -26.25 -30.01
CA ASN A 246 3.14 -27.65 -30.17
C ASN A 246 2.63 -28.00 -31.58
N LYS A 247 2.61 -27.03 -32.51
CA LYS A 247 2.20 -27.20 -33.92
C LYS A 247 3.38 -27.29 -34.89
N ILE A 248 4.61 -27.13 -34.38
CA ILE A 248 5.89 -27.24 -35.10
C ILE A 248 6.53 -28.55 -34.63
#